data_AF-A0A8F5VMC8-F1
#
_entry.id   AF-A0A8F5VMC8-F1
#
_cell.length_a   1.000
_cell.length_b   1.000
_cell.length_c   1.000
_cell.angle_alpha   90.00
_cell.angle_beta   90.00
_cell.angle_gamma   90.00
#
_symmetry.space_group_name_H-M   'P 1'
#
loop_
_entity.id
_entity.type
_entity.pdbx_description
1 polymer ?
#
loop_
_entity_poly.entity_id
_entity_poly.type
_entity_poly.pdbx_seq_one_letter_code
_entity_poly.pdbx_strand_id
1 'polypeptide(L)'
;MAILSDAVDILKTRIPVPFSEIPLDSVVVGVFFTSVKLISGYEGICFTPVALIPDAVCCSTATSTMPNCGKIQGVMVEDMLTHLSILRHPWSGLSSSVW
;
A
#
# COMPACT_ATOMS: atom_id res chain seq x y z
N MET A 1 1.89 -20.55 3.18
CA MET A 1 2.48 -20.40 1.85
C MET A 1 1.53 -19.53 1.04
N ALA A 2 1.85 -18.25 0.89
CA ALA A 2 1.09 -17.32 0.05
C ALA A 2 2.08 -16.73 -0.94
N ILE A 3 1.80 -16.79 -2.24
CA ILE A 3 2.73 -16.36 -3.31
C ILE A 3 3.33 -14.96 -3.10
N LEU A 4 2.59 -14.07 -2.44
CA LEU A 4 3.03 -12.71 -2.11
C LEU A 4 4.14 -12.68 -1.04
N SER A 5 4.12 -13.57 -0.03
CA SER A 5 5.20 -13.65 0.95
C SER A 5 6.49 -14.12 0.29
N ASP A 6 6.38 -15.11 -0.59
CA ASP A 6 7.54 -15.69 -1.28
C ASP A 6 8.18 -14.65 -2.21
N ALA A 7 7.37 -13.82 -2.88
CA ALA A 7 7.85 -12.69 -3.67
C ALA A 7 8.61 -11.67 -2.80
N VAL A 8 8.10 -11.32 -1.62
CA VAL A 8 8.78 -10.41 -0.69
C VAL A 8 10.12 -10.99 -0.22
N ASP A 9 10.16 -12.27 0.10
CA ASP A 9 11.40 -12.94 0.51
C ASP A 9 12.44 -12.95 -0.61
N ILE A 10 12.02 -13.20 -1.85
CA ILE A 10 12.91 -13.07 -3.01
C ILE A 10 13.44 -11.64 -3.13
N LEU A 11 12.58 -10.62 -3.02
CA LEU A 11 13.01 -9.22 -3.11
C LEU A 11 14.04 -8.86 -2.04
N LYS A 12 13.87 -9.33 -0.80
CA LYS A 12 14.85 -9.13 0.30
C LYS A 12 16.23 -9.69 -0.02
N THR A 13 16.33 -10.76 -0.83
CA THR A 13 17.62 -11.33 -1.24
C THR A 13 18.26 -10.61 -2.42
N ARG A 14 17.47 -9.86 -3.21
CA ARG A 14 17.93 -9.23 -4.46
C ARG A 14 18.20 -7.75 -4.32
N ILE A 15 17.52 -7.08 -3.40
CA ILE A 15 17.70 -5.65 -3.14
C ILE A 15 18.78 -5.51 -2.05
N PRO A 16 19.90 -4.83 -2.35
CA PRO A 16 21.04 -4.75 -1.42
C PRO A 16 20.81 -3.82 -0.23
N VAL A 17 19.71 -3.08 -0.22
CA VAL A 17 19.34 -2.10 0.82
C VAL A 17 18.15 -2.65 1.62
N PRO A 18 18.16 -2.56 2.96
CA PRO A 18 17.03 -3.01 3.77
C PRO A 18 15.79 -2.15 3.50
N PHE A 19 14.60 -2.75 3.54
CA PHE A 19 13.33 -2.05 3.25
C PHE A 19 12.97 -0.95 4.25
N SER A 20 13.56 -1.00 5.46
CA SER A 20 13.48 0.06 6.47
C SER A 20 14.23 1.34 6.07
N GLU A 21 15.07 1.29 5.04
CA GLU A 21 15.85 2.43 4.53
C GLU A 21 15.39 2.89 3.14
N ILE A 22 14.28 2.36 2.64
CA ILE A 22 13.73 2.71 1.33
C ILE A 22 12.47 3.55 1.53
N PRO A 23 12.57 4.89 1.48
CA PRO A 23 11.42 5.77 1.66
C PRO A 23 10.59 5.92 0.38
N LEU A 24 9.27 6.03 0.56
CA LEU A 24 8.32 6.39 -0.47
C LEU A 24 8.36 7.91 -0.75
N ASP A 25 8.20 8.27 -2.02
CA ASP A 25 8.00 9.65 -2.48
C ASP A 25 6.51 9.99 -2.55
N SER A 26 5.76 9.17 -3.28
CA SER A 26 4.32 9.39 -3.50
C SER A 26 3.58 8.09 -3.79
N VAL A 27 2.30 8.05 -3.43
CA VAL A 27 1.37 6.99 -3.82
C VAL A 27 0.14 7.63 -4.43
N VAL A 28 -0.24 7.17 -5.62
CA VAL A 28 -1.43 7.62 -6.32
C VAL A 28 -2.38 6.44 -6.44
N VAL A 29 -3.52 6.51 -5.75
CA VAL A 29 -4.59 5.53 -5.89
C VAL A 29 -5.55 6.02 -6.98
N GLY A 30 -5.36 5.52 -8.19
CA GLY A 30 -6.28 5.78 -9.30
C GLY A 30 -7.45 4.81 -9.31
N VAL A 31 -8.39 5.05 -10.23
CA VAL A 31 -9.53 4.15 -10.42
C VAL A 31 -9.05 2.79 -10.95
N PHE A 32 -8.15 2.74 -11.92
CA PHE A 32 -7.72 1.46 -12.51
C PHE A 32 -6.38 0.96 -12.00
N PHE A 33 -5.53 1.87 -11.55
CA PHE A 33 -4.17 1.57 -11.15
C PHE A 33 -3.77 2.38 -9.93
N THR A 34 -3.05 1.72 -9.03
CA THR A 34 -2.36 2.33 -7.91
C THR A 34 -0.88 2.38 -8.25
N SER A 35 -0.28 3.56 -8.20
CA SER A 35 1.16 3.73 -8.38
C SER A 35 1.86 4.02 -7.06
N VAL A 36 3.11 3.56 -6.96
CA VAL A 36 4.02 3.81 -5.84
C VAL A 36 5.35 4.25 -6.39
N LYS A 37 5.81 5.43 -5.98
CA LYS A 37 7.12 5.98 -6.33
C LYS A 37 8.01 6.04 -5.10
N LEU A 38 9.27 5.64 -5.25
CA LEU A 38 10.31 5.73 -4.23
C LEU A 38 11.10 7.04 -4.41
N ILE A 39 11.70 7.55 -3.32
CA ILE A 39 12.55 8.77 -3.40
C ILE A 39 13.75 8.57 -4.34
N SER A 40 14.22 7.33 -4.48
CA SER A 40 15.27 6.96 -5.44
C SER A 40 14.86 7.11 -6.91
N GLY A 41 13.59 7.40 -7.19
CA GLY A 41 13.05 7.62 -8.53
C GLY A 41 12.47 6.38 -9.21
N TYR A 42 12.61 5.19 -8.62
CA TYR A 42 11.94 3.98 -9.10
C TYR A 42 10.44 4.02 -8.79
N GLU A 43 9.62 3.53 -9.72
CA GLU A 43 8.17 3.51 -9.61
C GLU A 43 7.61 2.15 -10.04
N GLY A 44 6.50 1.75 -9.44
CA GLY A 44 5.74 0.57 -9.83
C GLY A 44 4.23 0.87 -9.84
N ILE A 45 3.49 0.08 -10.62
CA ILE A 45 2.03 0.16 -10.70
C ILE A 45 1.40 -1.21 -10.43
N CYS A 46 0.21 -1.18 -9.84
CA CYS A 46 -0.62 -2.36 -9.60
C CYS A 46 -2.05 -2.05 -10.02
N PHE A 47 -2.77 -3.03 -10.55
CA PHE A 47 -4.20 -2.88 -10.82
C PHE A 47 -4.96 -2.60 -9.51
N THR A 48 -5.83 -1.58 -9.53
CA THR A 48 -6.70 -1.24 -8.39
C THR A 48 -7.97 -2.07 -8.51
N PRO A 49 -8.27 -2.97 -7.55
CA PRO A 49 -9.43 -3.84 -7.64
C PRO A 49 -10.70 -3.09 -7.23
N VAL A 50 -11.18 -2.16 -8.07
CA VAL A 50 -12.39 -1.33 -7.80
C VAL A 50 -13.61 -2.17 -7.47
N ALA A 51 -13.76 -3.32 -8.13
CA ALA A 51 -14.87 -4.24 -7.88
C ALA A 51 -14.90 -4.80 -6.45
N LEU A 52 -13.78 -4.76 -5.72
CA LEU A 52 -13.68 -5.18 -4.32
C LEU A 52 -13.89 -4.03 -3.33
N ILE A 53 -14.01 -2.79 -3.82
CA ILE A 53 -14.21 -1.59 -3.00
C ILE A 53 -15.48 -0.88 -3.51
N PRO A 54 -16.68 -1.36 -3.12
CA PRO A 54 -17.95 -0.88 -3.69
C PRO A 54 -18.20 0.61 -3.44
N ASP A 55 -17.64 1.17 -2.36
CA ASP A 55 -17.74 2.60 -2.04
C ASP A 55 -16.73 3.48 -2.80
N ALA A 56 -15.84 2.90 -3.62
CA ALA A 56 -14.80 3.63 -4.35
C ALA A 56 -15.24 4.18 -5.71
N VAL A 57 -16.54 4.13 -6.03
CA VAL A 57 -17.09 4.68 -7.27
C VAL A 57 -17.96 5.93 -7.07
N CYS A 58 -17.64 6.93 -7.90
CA CYS A 58 -18.39 8.13 -8.29
C CYS A 58 -19.00 9.09 -7.24
N CYS A 59 -18.69 8.97 -5.96
CA CYS A 59 -19.02 10.00 -4.96
C CYS A 59 -17.77 10.52 -4.25
N SER A 60 -17.63 11.85 -4.12
CA SER A 60 -16.56 12.55 -3.41
C SER A 60 -16.35 12.10 -1.95
N THR A 61 -17.27 11.32 -1.41
CA THR A 61 -17.21 10.67 -0.10
C THR A 61 -16.09 9.63 0.00
N ALA A 62 -15.71 8.96 -1.09
CA ALA A 62 -14.67 7.91 -1.07
C ALA A 62 -13.27 8.46 -0.73
N THR A 63 -13.01 9.74 -1.02
CA THR A 63 -11.75 10.41 -0.68
C THR A 63 -11.59 10.59 0.84
N SER A 64 -12.69 10.66 1.59
CA SER A 64 -12.69 10.82 3.04
C SER A 64 -12.25 9.56 3.80
N THR A 65 -12.36 8.39 3.17
CA THR A 65 -12.08 7.09 3.80
C THR A 65 -10.70 6.53 3.47
N MET A 66 -9.87 7.25 2.71
CA MET A 66 -8.59 6.76 2.23
C MET A 66 -7.51 6.81 3.33
N PRO A 67 -6.99 5.66 3.80
CA PRO A 67 -6.05 5.63 4.91
C PRO A 67 -4.75 6.36 4.56
N ASN A 68 -4.26 7.16 5.52
CA ASN A 68 -2.98 7.86 5.44
C ASN A 68 -2.84 8.91 4.31
N CYS A 69 -3.96 9.43 3.79
CA CYS A 69 -3.95 10.49 2.78
C CYS A 69 -3.16 11.71 3.31
N GLY A 70 -2.13 12.14 2.55
CA GLY A 70 -1.27 13.28 2.89
C GLY A 70 -0.06 12.98 3.78
N LYS A 71 0.16 11.73 4.23
CA LYS A 71 1.28 11.35 5.11
C LYS A 71 2.15 10.21 4.56
N ILE A 72 2.14 10.00 3.23
CA ILE A 72 2.83 8.86 2.61
C ILE A 72 4.29 9.12 2.27
N GLN A 73 4.65 10.38 2.03
CA GLN A 73 6.02 10.76 1.73
C GLN A 73 6.91 10.48 2.95
N GLY A 74 8.02 9.79 2.74
CA GLY A 74 8.97 9.41 3.79
C GLY A 74 8.60 8.14 4.57
N VAL A 75 7.44 7.53 4.32
CA VAL A 75 7.12 6.22 4.91
C VAL A 75 8.03 5.15 4.30
N MET A 76 8.49 4.20 5.11
CA MET A 76 9.39 3.15 4.64
C MET A 76 8.64 2.02 3.95
N VAL A 77 9.27 1.36 2.98
CA VAL A 77 8.71 0.20 2.29
C VAL A 77 8.36 -0.92 3.28
N GLU A 78 9.15 -1.11 4.33
CA GLU A 78 8.87 -2.11 5.37
C GLU A 78 7.53 -1.88 6.09
N ASP A 79 7.20 -0.63 6.41
CA ASP A 79 5.94 -0.28 7.06
C ASP A 79 4.75 -0.64 6.16
N MET A 80 4.85 -0.34 4.85
CA MET A 80 3.83 -0.67 3.87
C MET A 80 3.65 -2.18 3.70
N LEU A 81 4.73 -2.95 3.68
CA LEU A 81 4.69 -4.41 3.53
C LEU A 81 4.06 -5.13 4.72
N THR A 82 3.98 -4.50 5.90
CA THR A 82 3.27 -5.05 7.07
C THR A 82 1.79 -5.31 6.75
N HIS A 83 1.18 -4.49 5.89
CA HIS A 83 -0.22 -4.63 5.47
C HIS A 83 -0.48 -5.81 4.52
N LEU A 84 0.55 -6.37 3.89
CA LEU A 84 0.44 -7.55 3.02
C LEU A 84 -0.08 -8.79 3.77
N SER A 85 0.10 -8.82 5.09
CA SER A 85 -0.29 -9.92 5.98
C SER A 85 -1.75 -9.88 6.45
N ILE A 86 -2.48 -8.80 6.16
CA ILE A 86 -3.88 -8.58 6.61
C ILE A 86 -4.88 -9.50 5.89
N LEU A 87 -4.49 -10.17 4.80
CA LEU A 87 -5.32 -11.25 4.22
C LEU A 87 -5.40 -12.51 5.11
N ARG A 88 -4.74 -12.54 6.29
CA ARG A 88 -4.82 -13.63 7.27
C ARG A 88 -5.72 -13.38 8.47
N HIS A 89 -6.33 -12.20 8.60
CA HIS A 89 -7.32 -11.94 9.66
C HIS A 89 -8.59 -11.30 9.07
N PRO A 90 -9.80 -11.79 9.42
CA PRO A 90 -11.02 -11.09 9.09
C PRO A 90 -10.97 -9.70 9.70
N TRP A 91 -11.43 -8.69 8.95
CA TRP A 91 -11.65 -7.33 9.41
C TRP A 91 -12.42 -7.33 10.75
N SER A 92 -11.70 -7.29 11.86
CA SER A 92 -12.25 -7.09 13.20
C SER A 92 -11.33 -6.15 13.96
N GLY A 93 -11.56 -4.84 13.81
CA GLY A 93 -11.10 -3.86 14.80
C GLY A 93 -10.16 -2.75 14.35
N LEU A 94 -10.42 -2.06 13.23
CA LEU A 94 -9.99 -0.65 13.16
C LEU A 94 -10.92 0.17 14.06
N SER A 95 -10.43 0.44 15.27
CA SER A 95 -11.00 1.40 16.23
C SER A 95 -11.07 2.79 15.61
N SER A 96 -12.18 3.48 15.87
CA SER A 96 -12.63 4.79 15.38
C SER A 96 -11.78 6.00 15.82
N SER A 97 -10.53 5.80 16.22
CA SER A 97 -9.70 6.86 16.84
C SER A 97 -8.60 7.42 15.92
N VAL A 98 -8.58 7.03 14.64
CA VAL A 98 -7.73 7.67 13.63
C VAL A 98 -8.57 7.89 12.36
N TRP A 99 -9.59 8.74 12.51
CA TRP A 99 -10.22 9.46 11.41
C TRP A 99 -9.97 10.94 11.66
#